data_AF-A0A6L3C5S0-F1
#
_entry.id   AF-A0A6L3C5S0-F1
#
_cell.length_a   1.000
_cell.length_b   1.000
_cell.length_c   1.000
_cell.angle_alpha   90.00
_cell.angle_beta   90.00
_cell.angle_gamma   90.00
#
_symmetry.space_group_name_H-M   'P 1'
#
loop_
_entity.id
_entity.type
_entity.pdbx_description
1 polymer ?
#
loop_
_entity_poly.entity_id
_entity_poly.type
_entity_poly.pdbx_seq_one_letter_code
_entity_poly.pdbx_strand_id
1 'polypeptide(L)'
;MTTLDWPIISSPGLDAVPEFYHYEDTGCEVSGACLDCPLPQCKYDDPAWFQRNRRLARDFKIWSAMQQHDLTVEEAAERFEVTVRTIFRIMRRCRDASLVDQEELVVFAAD
;
A
#
# COMPACT_ATOMS: atom_id res chain seq x y z
N MET A 1 38.61 -5.25 -39.96
CA MET A 1 38.28 -6.66 -39.66
C MET A 1 37.41 -6.63 -38.40
N THR A 2 36.21 -6.09 -38.58
CA THR A 2 34.91 -6.78 -38.43
C THR A 2 34.59 -7.02 -36.96
N THR A 3 33.95 -6.00 -36.38
CA THR A 3 33.08 -6.11 -35.22
C THR A 3 32.15 -7.27 -35.46
N LEU A 4 32.24 -8.30 -34.61
CA LEU A 4 31.25 -9.35 -34.57
C LEU A 4 30.00 -8.76 -33.91
N ASP A 5 29.22 -8.03 -34.70
CA ASP A 5 27.80 -7.81 -34.42
C ASP A 5 27.10 -9.16 -34.59
N TRP A 6 27.12 -9.96 -33.52
CA TRP A 6 26.25 -11.11 -33.44
C TRP A 6 24.82 -10.58 -33.21
N PRO A 7 23.85 -10.85 -34.09
CA PRO A 7 22.47 -10.54 -33.75
C PRO A 7 22.11 -11.53 -32.63
N ILE A 8 21.88 -11.03 -31.43
CA ILE A 8 21.19 -11.82 -30.41
C ILE A 8 19.77 -12.01 -30.96
N ILE A 9 19.59 -13.07 -31.74
CA ILE A 9 18.26 -13.52 -32.17
C ILE A 9 17.64 -14.13 -30.92
N SER A 10 16.88 -13.31 -30.18
CA SER A 10 15.94 -13.83 -29.18
C SER A 10 15.04 -14.83 -29.89
N SER A 11 15.16 -16.09 -29.51
CA SER A 11 14.29 -17.16 -29.97
C SER A 11 13.17 -17.29 -28.95
N PRO A 12 11.89 -17.14 -29.34
CA PRO A 12 10.77 -17.16 -28.39
C PRO A 12 10.67 -18.44 -27.55
N GLY A 13 11.29 -19.53 -27.98
CA GLY A 13 11.37 -20.78 -27.22
C GLY A 13 12.43 -20.79 -26.11
N LEU A 14 13.49 -19.99 -26.23
CA LEU A 14 14.51 -19.82 -25.18
C LEU A 14 14.06 -18.82 -24.13
N ASP A 15 13.30 -17.79 -24.49
CA ASP A 15 12.75 -16.84 -23.52
C ASP A 15 11.54 -17.41 -22.74
N ALA A 16 11.06 -18.61 -23.11
CA ALA A 16 9.94 -19.29 -22.45
C ALA A 16 10.35 -20.16 -21.26
N VAL A 17 11.66 -20.45 -21.09
CA VAL A 17 12.15 -21.20 -19.93
C VAL A 17 12.43 -20.20 -18.79
N PRO A 18 11.94 -20.46 -17.55
CA PRO A 18 12.08 -19.52 -16.43
C PRO A 18 13.52 -19.09 -16.17
N GLU A 19 14.51 -19.95 -16.43
CA GLU A 19 15.93 -19.62 -16.20
C GLU A 19 16.46 -18.51 -17.14
N PHE A 20 15.81 -18.29 -18.28
CA PHE A 20 16.18 -17.27 -19.27
C PHE A 20 15.18 -16.12 -19.35
N TYR A 21 14.08 -16.20 -18.58
CA TYR A 21 13.13 -15.10 -18.49
C TYR A 21 13.71 -13.98 -17.62
N HIS A 22 13.84 -12.78 -18.18
CA HIS A 22 14.28 -11.62 -17.43
C HIS A 22 13.13 -11.11 -16.55
N TYR A 23 13.12 -11.52 -15.28
CA TYR A 23 12.19 -10.99 -14.29
C TYR A 23 12.64 -9.59 -13.86
N GLU A 24 12.04 -8.57 -14.46
CA GLU A 24 12.25 -7.17 -14.07
C GLU A 24 11.48 -6.86 -12.78
N ASP A 25 12.18 -6.29 -11.80
CA ASP A 25 11.53 -5.69 -10.63
C ASP A 25 11.03 -4.28 -11.00
N THR A 26 9.73 -4.21 -11.31
CA THR A 26 9.05 -2.94 -11.60
C THR A 26 8.37 -2.34 -10.37
N GLY A 27 8.48 -2.99 -9.21
CA GLY A 27 7.83 -2.57 -7.98
C GLY A 27 6.30 -2.50 -8.08
N CYS A 28 5.71 -1.60 -7.29
CA CYS A 28 4.29 -1.29 -7.26
C CYS A 28 4.02 0.12 -6.70
N GLU A 29 2.76 0.49 -6.45
CA GLU A 29 2.38 1.79 -5.87
C GLU A 29 2.91 2.05 -4.45
N VAL A 30 3.47 1.03 -3.79
CA VAL A 30 4.03 1.16 -2.45
C VAL A 30 5.55 1.37 -2.47
N SER A 31 6.25 0.80 -3.46
CA SER A 31 7.69 0.93 -3.62
C SER A 31 8.07 0.66 -5.08
N GLY A 32 9.01 1.45 -5.61
CA GLY A 32 9.53 1.27 -6.97
C GLY A 32 10.44 0.05 -7.15
N ALA A 33 10.86 -0.59 -6.06
CA ALA A 33 11.59 -1.86 -6.05
C ALA A 33 11.13 -2.74 -4.89
N CYS A 34 10.94 -4.03 -5.15
CA CYS A 34 10.45 -5.01 -4.17
C CYS A 34 11.42 -5.21 -3.00
N LEU A 35 12.73 -5.18 -3.27
CA LEU A 35 13.76 -5.36 -2.23
C LEU A 35 13.92 -4.16 -1.30
N ASP A 36 13.43 -2.99 -1.71
CA ASP A 36 13.39 -1.76 -0.90
C ASP A 36 11.99 -1.49 -0.32
N CYS A 37 11.06 -2.44 -0.47
CA CYS A 37 9.67 -2.24 -0.07
C CYS A 37 9.53 -2.14 1.47
N PRO A 38 8.88 -1.10 1.99
CA PRO A 38 8.73 -0.90 3.43
C PRO A 38 7.65 -1.80 4.06
N LEU A 39 6.87 -2.52 3.26
CA LEU A 39 5.82 -3.39 3.79
C LEU A 39 6.41 -4.63 4.48
N PRO A 40 5.86 -5.05 5.64
CA PRO A 40 6.28 -6.29 6.30
C PRO A 40 5.81 -7.55 5.54
N GLN A 41 4.84 -7.39 4.63
CA GLN A 41 4.33 -8.45 3.76
C GLN A 41 3.97 -7.86 2.39
N CYS A 42 4.25 -8.59 1.30
CA CYS A 42 3.89 -8.13 -0.03
C CYS A 42 2.35 -8.05 -0.18
N LYS A 43 1.86 -6.95 -0.76
CA LYS A 43 0.42 -6.76 -1.01
C LYS A 43 -0.18 -7.79 -1.99
N TYR A 44 0.65 -8.41 -2.83
CA TYR A 44 0.21 -9.43 -3.77
C TYR A 44 0.11 -10.81 -3.12
N ASP A 45 0.87 -11.05 -2.04
CA ASP A 45 0.80 -12.30 -1.27
C ASP A 45 -0.49 -12.37 -0.44
N ASP A 46 -0.89 -11.25 0.19
CA ASP A 46 -2.18 -11.13 0.87
C ASP A 46 -2.87 -9.78 0.55
N PRO A 47 -3.66 -9.75 -0.55
CA PRO A 47 -4.42 -8.56 -0.93
C PRO A 47 -5.45 -8.12 0.12
N ALA A 48 -5.99 -9.05 0.91
CA ALA A 48 -7.00 -8.75 1.93
C ALA A 48 -6.37 -8.05 3.14
N TRP A 49 -5.21 -8.52 3.59
CA TRP A 49 -4.38 -7.85 4.58
C TRP A 49 -4.01 -6.44 4.12
N PHE A 50 -3.53 -6.27 2.88
CA PHE A 50 -3.13 -4.96 2.38
C PHE A 50 -4.29 -3.96 2.38
N GLN A 51 -5.44 -4.36 1.85
CA GLN A 51 -6.64 -3.52 1.81
C GLN A 51 -7.14 -3.15 3.21
N ARG A 52 -7.09 -4.09 4.16
CA ARG A 52 -7.48 -3.86 5.55
C ARG A 52 -6.57 -2.83 6.21
N ASN A 53 -5.26 -3.01 6.12
CA ASN A 53 -4.28 -2.10 6.76
C ASN A 53 -4.29 -0.72 6.12
N ARG A 54 -4.37 -0.64 4.78
CA ARG A 54 -4.51 0.65 4.07
C ARG A 54 -5.77 1.41 4.47
N ARG A 55 -6.88 0.69 4.68
CA ARG A 55 -8.13 1.30 5.18
C ARG A 55 -7.98 1.81 6.61
N LEU A 56 -7.37 1.01 7.49
CA LEU A 56 -7.11 1.42 8.87
C LEU A 56 -6.18 2.63 8.95
N ALA A 57 -5.10 2.68 8.17
CA ALA A 57 -4.20 3.83 8.13
C ALA A 57 -4.94 5.14 7.77
N ARG A 58 -5.84 5.10 6.78
CA ARG A 58 -6.71 6.25 6.44
C ARG A 58 -7.67 6.61 7.56
N ASP A 59 -8.31 5.61 8.18
CA ASP A 59 -9.20 5.83 9.32
C ASP A 59 -8.45 6.49 10.50
N PHE A 60 -7.22 6.07 10.78
CA PHE A 60 -6.36 6.65 11.81
C PHE A 60 -5.96 8.09 11.51
N LYS A 61 -5.69 8.45 10.25
CA LYS A 61 -5.46 9.86 9.87
C LYS A 61 -6.64 10.75 10.29
N ILE A 62 -7.86 10.31 9.98
CA ILE A 62 -9.09 11.05 10.34
C ILE A 62 -9.27 11.09 11.86
N TRP A 63 -9.13 9.94 12.53
CA TRP A 63 -9.26 9.85 13.99
C TRP A 63 -8.25 10.73 14.73
N SER A 64 -6.98 10.70 14.33
CA SER A 64 -5.93 11.54 14.90
C SER A 64 -6.20 13.03 14.67
N ALA A 65 -6.68 13.41 13.49
CA ALA A 65 -7.06 14.80 13.21
C ALA A 65 -8.23 15.27 14.07
N MET A 66 -9.22 14.41 14.33
CA MET A 66 -10.32 14.71 15.27
C MET A 66 -9.77 14.99 16.68
N GLN A 67 -8.87 14.16 17.18
CA GLN A 67 -8.28 14.33 18.52
C GLN A 67 -7.36 15.57 18.60
N GLN A 68 -6.58 15.85 17.57
CA GLN A 68 -5.64 16.98 17.54
C GLN A 68 -6.35 18.33 17.44
N HIS A 69 -7.49 18.39 16.77
CA HIS A 69 -8.25 19.61 16.54
C HIS A 69 -9.55 19.69 17.36
N ASP A 70 -9.78 18.73 18.26
CA ASP A 70 -11.00 18.61 19.09
C ASP A 70 -12.30 18.68 18.27
N LEU A 71 -12.33 18.00 17.11
CA LEU A 71 -13.49 18.04 16.21
C LEU A 71 -14.62 17.16 16.73
N THR A 72 -15.84 17.71 16.67
CA THR A 72 -17.07 16.92 16.79
C THR A 72 -17.24 15.96 15.61
N VAL A 73 -18.19 15.03 15.74
CA VAL A 73 -18.51 14.07 14.67
C VAL A 73 -19.02 14.79 13.42
N GLU A 74 -19.81 15.84 13.61
CA GLU A 74 -20.40 16.65 12.56
C GLU A 74 -19.34 17.48 11.83
N GLU A 75 -18.44 18.14 12.57
CA GLU A 75 -17.33 18.91 11.98
C GLU A 75 -16.35 18.01 11.23
N ALA A 76 -16.08 16.81 11.75
CA ALA A 76 -15.26 15.83 11.05
C ALA A 76 -15.93 15.33 9.76
N ALA A 77 -17.24 15.07 9.81
CA ALA A 77 -18.01 14.66 8.63
C ALA A 77 -17.95 15.72 7.52
N GLU A 78 -18.13 17.00 7.88
CA GLU A 78 -18.00 18.12 6.95
C GLU A 78 -16.56 18.25 6.41
N ARG A 79 -15.57 18.30 7.30
CA ARG A 79 -14.16 18.52 6.96
C ARG A 79 -13.59 17.44 6.03
N PHE A 80 -14.02 16.19 6.19
CA PHE A 80 -13.53 15.05 5.40
C PHE A 80 -14.50 14.65 4.29
N GLU A 81 -15.56 15.41 4.04
CA GLU A 81 -16.56 15.15 2.99
C GLU A 81 -17.16 13.73 3.07
N VAL A 82 -17.45 13.28 4.31
CA VAL A 82 -18.05 11.97 4.57
C VAL A 82 -19.32 12.10 5.40
N THR A 83 -20.13 11.05 5.42
CA THR A 83 -21.30 11.02 6.30
C THR A 83 -20.90 10.88 7.78
N VAL A 84 -21.73 11.42 8.68
CA VAL A 84 -21.65 11.17 10.14
C VAL A 84 -21.56 9.67 10.45
N ARG A 85 -22.32 8.82 9.73
CA ARG A 85 -22.24 7.35 9.85
C ARG A 85 -20.84 6.82 9.53
N THR A 86 -20.16 7.39 8.54
CA THR A 86 -18.78 7.03 8.21
C THR A 86 -17.84 7.36 9.35
N ILE A 87 -17.99 8.54 9.97
CA ILE A 87 -17.22 8.92 11.15
C ILE A 87 -17.41 7.92 12.29
N PHE A 88 -18.66 7.58 12.67
CA PHE A 88 -18.89 6.56 13.69
C PHE A 88 -18.26 5.19 13.36
N ARG A 89 -18.26 4.78 12.09
CA ARG A 89 -17.58 3.55 11.65
C ARG A 89 -16.06 3.65 11.74
N ILE A 90 -15.48 4.82 11.47
CA ILE A 90 -14.05 5.10 11.68
C ILE A 90 -13.73 4.98 13.16
N MET A 91 -14.44 5.71 14.02
CA MET A 91 -14.25 5.68 15.47
C MET A 91 -14.29 4.27 16.06
N ARG A 92 -15.26 3.45 15.62
CA ARG A 92 -15.37 2.05 16.04
C ARG A 92 -14.16 1.24 15.60
N ARG A 93 -13.76 1.34 14.33
CA ARG A 93 -12.61 0.58 13.79
C ARG A 93 -11.30 0.98 14.44
N CYS A 94 -11.05 2.28 14.64
CA CYS A 94 -9.83 2.75 15.29
C CYS A 94 -9.76 2.27 16.75
N ARG A 95 -10.89 2.23 17.45
CA ARG A 95 -10.97 1.69 18.82
C ARG A 95 -10.69 0.18 18.86
N ASP A 96 -11.25 -0.57 17.93
CA ASP A 96 -11.02 -2.02 17.81
C ASP A 96 -9.55 -2.30 17.41
N ALA A 97 -8.96 -1.43 16.58
CA ALA A 97 -7.59 -1.56 16.06
C ALA A 97 -6.50 -1.04 17.02
N SER A 98 -6.80 -0.11 17.94
CA SER A 98 -5.83 0.44 18.92
C SER A 98 -5.26 -0.58 19.91
N LEU A 99 -5.67 -1.84 19.81
CA LEU A 99 -5.06 -2.99 20.49
C LEU A 99 -3.90 -3.62 19.68
N VAL A 100 -3.62 -3.13 18.47
CA VAL A 100 -2.62 -3.66 17.52
C VAL A 100 -1.77 -2.48 17.01
N ASP A 101 -0.44 -2.62 17.07
CA ASP A 101 0.55 -1.52 17.02
C ASP A 101 0.37 -0.49 15.90
N GLN A 102 0.31 0.80 16.28
CA GLN A 102 0.10 1.93 15.37
C GLN A 102 1.33 2.24 14.49
N GLU A 103 2.52 1.78 14.88
CA GLU A 103 3.77 2.05 14.16
C GLU A 103 3.82 1.37 12.80
N GLU A 104 3.26 0.16 12.66
CA GLU A 104 3.21 -0.56 11.37
C GLU A 104 2.32 0.15 10.33
N LEU A 105 1.35 0.95 10.79
CA LEU A 105 0.40 1.61 9.89
C LEU A 105 0.97 2.83 9.18
N VAL A 106 2.10 3.37 9.65
CA VAL A 106 2.79 4.51 9.04
C VAL A 106 3.21 4.20 7.60
N VAL A 107 3.58 2.95 7.33
CA VAL A 107 3.97 2.48 5.99
C VAL A 107 2.82 2.60 4.98
N PHE A 108 1.58 2.50 5.45
CA PHE A 108 0.39 2.60 4.60
C PHE A 108 -0.19 4.01 4.54
N ALA A 109 0.39 4.95 5.30
CA ALA A 109 -0.05 6.33 5.38
C ALA A 109 0.58 7.22 4.30
N ALA A 110 1.40 6.69 3.39
CA ALA A 110 1.83 7.41 2.20
C ALA A 110 0.64 7.62 1.26
N ASP A 111 0.42 8.88 0.86
CA ASP A 111 -0.67 9.32 -0.02
C ASP A 111 -0.35 9.08 -1.49
#